data_AF-X1ABB3-F1
#
_entry.id   AF-X1ABB3-F1
#
_cell.length_a   1.000
_cell.length_b   1.000
_cell.length_c   1.000
_cell.angle_alpha   90.00
_cell.angle_beta   90.00
_cell.angle_gamma   90.00
#
_symmetry.space_group_name_H-M   'P 1'
#
loop_
_entity.id
_entity.type
_entity.pdbx_description
1 polymer ?
#
loop_
_entity_poly.entity_id
_entity_poly.type
_entity_poly.pdbx_seq_one_letter_code
_entity_poly.pdbx_strand_id
1 'polypeptide(L)'
;MRPHHKKAIENLKESIKKDERFVALIIGGSVAKGMEREDSDIDVTLIATDEEFEKRKKRDMYLYYETKFCDYPGGYVDGKCFKVCIYGGLKMKKDKALIKQENCLGCGRCEMTCPQKAISISIDDYSRINELIARFESRVDISG
;
A
#
# COMPACT_ATOMS: atom_id res chain seq x y z
N MET A 1 -8.77 -9.91 -19.28
CA MET A 1 -8.01 -8.67 -19.59
C MET A 1 -7.93 -8.46 -21.09
N ARG A 2 -8.53 -7.39 -21.60
CA ARG A 2 -8.45 -7.00 -23.02
C ARG A 2 -7.06 -6.46 -23.40
N PRO A 3 -6.66 -6.52 -24.69
CA PRO A 3 -5.32 -6.11 -25.11
C PRO A 3 -4.93 -4.66 -24.78
N HIS A 4 -5.86 -3.70 -24.92
CA HIS A 4 -5.59 -2.29 -24.62
C HIS A 4 -5.38 -2.06 -23.12
N HIS A 5 -6.16 -2.71 -22.24
CA HIS A 5 -5.92 -2.66 -20.79
C HIS A 5 -4.53 -3.19 -20.43
N LYS A 6 -4.14 -4.33 -21.04
CA LYS A 6 -2.81 -4.91 -20.82
C LYS A 6 -1.71 -3.93 -21.23
N LYS A 7 -1.84 -3.29 -22.39
CA LYS A 7 -0.89 -2.28 -22.87
C LYS A 7 -0.80 -1.07 -21.94
N ALA A 8 -1.94 -0.54 -21.51
CA ALA A 8 -2.01 0.57 -20.57
C ALA A 8 -1.38 0.23 -19.21
N ILE A 9 -1.62 -0.98 -18.69
CA ILE A 9 -0.98 -1.47 -17.46
C ILE A 9 0.54 -1.56 -17.61
N GLU A 10 1.06 -2.07 -18.74
CA GLU A 10 2.51 -2.11 -18.97
C GLU A 10 3.12 -0.70 -19.05
N ASN A 11 2.46 0.24 -19.73
CA ASN A 11 2.91 1.65 -19.78
C ASN A 11 2.93 2.28 -18.38
N LEU A 12 1.86 2.07 -17.60
CA LEU A 12 1.76 2.56 -16.23
C LEU A 12 2.86 1.95 -15.36
N LYS A 13 3.06 0.63 -15.42
CA LYS A 13 4.10 -0.08 -14.68
C LYS A 13 5.49 0.45 -14.98
N GLU A 14 5.83 0.66 -16.25
CA GLU A 14 7.14 1.22 -16.63
C GLU A 14 7.33 2.67 -16.15
N SER A 15 6.25 3.46 -16.09
CA SER A 15 6.29 4.80 -15.51
C SER A 15 6.49 4.77 -13.99
N ILE A 16 5.70 3.97 -13.27
CA ILE A 16 5.75 3.90 -11.80
C ILE A 16 7.05 3.26 -11.31
N LYS A 17 7.60 2.28 -12.03
CA LYS A 17 8.89 1.66 -11.70
C LYS A 17 10.05 2.64 -11.66
N LYS A 18 9.98 3.74 -12.42
CA LYS A 18 11.01 4.80 -12.47
C LYS A 18 10.73 5.93 -11.47
N ASP A 19 9.59 5.90 -10.80
CA ASP A 19 9.15 6.95 -9.90
C ASP A 19 9.50 6.57 -8.45
N GLU A 20 10.58 7.16 -7.93
CA GLU A 20 11.09 6.90 -6.57
C GLU A 20 10.09 7.26 -5.46
N ARG A 21 9.00 7.97 -5.78
CA ARG A 21 7.93 8.29 -4.83
C ARG A 21 7.11 7.07 -4.45
N PHE A 22 7.09 6.02 -5.27
CA PHE A 22 6.29 4.82 -5.07
C PHE A 22 7.14 3.58 -4.89
N VAL A 23 6.72 2.72 -3.96
CA VAL A 23 7.34 1.45 -3.62
C VAL A 23 6.65 0.29 -4.34
N ALA A 24 5.34 0.39 -4.57
CA ALA A 24 4.58 -0.65 -5.26
C ALA A 24 3.36 -0.08 -5.99
N LEU A 25 2.96 -0.82 -7.03
CA LEU A 25 1.72 -0.63 -7.78
C LEU A 25 0.92 -1.93 -7.69
N ILE A 26 -0.34 -1.84 -7.28
CA ILE A 26 -1.25 -2.97 -7.18
C ILE A 26 -2.42 -2.70 -8.13
N ILE A 27 -2.67 -3.61 -9.07
CA ILE A 27 -3.82 -3.52 -9.98
C ILE A 27 -5.03 -4.13 -9.27
N GLY A 28 -6.16 -3.43 -9.31
CA GLY A 28 -7.41 -3.84 -8.70
C GLY A 28 -8.56 -3.88 -9.72
N GLY A 29 -9.79 -3.76 -9.21
CA GLY A 29 -10.93 -3.50 -10.07
C GLY A 29 -11.41 -4.65 -10.93
N SER A 30 -12.21 -4.30 -11.94
CA SER A 30 -12.75 -5.25 -12.92
C SER A 30 -11.64 -5.91 -13.73
N VAL A 31 -10.61 -5.15 -14.11
CA VAL A 31 -9.46 -5.61 -14.91
C VAL A 31 -8.63 -6.68 -14.19
N ALA A 32 -8.35 -6.51 -12.89
CA ALA A 32 -7.64 -7.53 -12.11
C ALA A 32 -8.48 -8.81 -11.91
N LYS A 33 -9.81 -8.68 -11.88
CA LYS A 33 -10.75 -9.79 -11.65
C LYS A 33 -11.15 -10.53 -12.93
N GLY A 34 -10.78 -10.01 -14.11
CA GLY A 34 -11.22 -10.55 -15.39
C GLY A 34 -12.70 -10.28 -15.71
N MET A 35 -13.28 -9.24 -15.10
CA MET A 35 -14.69 -8.84 -15.26
C MET A 35 -14.83 -7.54 -16.08
N GLU A 36 -13.81 -7.17 -16.84
CA GLU A 36 -13.74 -5.88 -17.52
C GLU A 36 -14.56 -5.80 -18.84
N ARG A 37 -15.16 -4.64 -19.07
CA ARG A 37 -15.75 -4.21 -20.35
C ARG A 37 -14.70 -3.54 -21.23
N GLU A 38 -15.04 -3.21 -22.47
CA GLU A 38 -14.13 -2.48 -23.40
C GLU A 38 -13.80 -1.06 -22.90
N ASP A 39 -14.71 -0.47 -22.13
CA ASP A 39 -14.63 0.90 -21.62
C ASP A 39 -14.19 0.97 -20.15
N SER A 40 -13.69 -0.15 -19.59
CA SER A 40 -13.32 -0.19 -18.19
C SER A 40 -12.09 0.66 -17.90
N ASP A 41 -12.08 1.30 -16.76
CA ASP A 41 -10.94 1.97 -16.18
C ASP A 41 -9.96 0.97 -15.57
N ILE A 42 -8.77 1.45 -15.26
CA ILE A 42 -7.73 0.69 -14.60
C ILE A 42 -7.64 1.16 -13.15
N ASP A 43 -8.29 0.42 -12.25
CA ASP A 43 -8.21 0.63 -10.81
C ASP A 43 -6.82 0.25 -10.28
N VAL A 44 -6.19 1.16 -9.53
CA VAL A 44 -4.88 0.91 -8.92
C VAL A 44 -4.79 1.35 -7.46
N THR A 45 -3.92 0.68 -6.72
CA THR A 45 -3.44 1.14 -5.43
C THR A 45 -1.93 1.38 -5.52
N LEU A 46 -1.52 2.62 -5.25
CA LEU A 46 -0.14 3.04 -5.21
C LEU A 46 0.36 3.03 -3.76
N ILE A 47 1.45 2.32 -3.51
CA ILE A 47 2.11 2.34 -2.22
C ILE A 47 3.21 3.39 -2.28
N ALA A 48 2.98 4.55 -1.69
CA ALA A 48 3.96 5.62 -1.60
C ALA A 48 5.04 5.33 -0.56
N THR A 49 6.19 5.95 -0.77
CA THR A 49 7.16 6.19 0.31
C THR A 49 6.52 7.03 1.41
N ASP A 50 7.04 6.98 2.62
CA ASP A 50 6.48 7.80 3.70
C ASP A 50 6.61 9.30 3.41
N GLU A 51 7.72 9.71 2.79
CA GLU A 51 7.92 11.12 2.44
C GLU A 51 6.84 11.61 1.47
N GLU A 52 6.56 10.85 0.41
CA GLU A 52 5.49 11.18 -0.53
C GLU A 52 4.11 11.11 0.14
N PHE A 53 3.85 10.08 0.96
CA PHE A 53 2.57 9.93 1.64
C PHE A 53 2.30 11.11 2.59
N GLU A 54 3.29 11.57 3.35
CA GLU A 54 3.11 12.72 4.24
C GLU A 54 2.97 14.04 3.44
N LYS A 55 3.62 14.18 2.27
CA LYS A 55 3.38 15.31 1.34
C LYS A 55 1.94 15.32 0.82
N ARG A 56 1.42 14.16 0.41
CA ARG A 56 0.03 13.98 -0.04
C ARG A 56 -0.98 14.24 1.06
N LYS A 57 -0.73 13.71 2.25
CA LYS A 57 -1.57 13.90 3.44
C LYS A 57 -1.78 15.37 3.78
N LYS A 58 -0.72 16.19 3.74
CA LYS A 58 -0.81 17.64 4.02
C LYS A 58 -1.69 18.41 3.03
N ARG A 59 -1.98 17.82 1.87
CA ARG A 59 -2.75 18.43 0.78
C ARG A 59 -4.06 17.69 0.51
N ASP A 60 -4.42 16.74 1.37
CA ASP A 60 -5.55 15.82 1.19
C ASP A 60 -5.57 15.12 -0.19
N MET A 61 -4.38 14.82 -0.73
CA MET A 61 -4.19 14.34 -2.10
C MET A 61 -3.96 12.82 -2.16
N TYR A 62 -4.98 12.05 -1.78
CA TYR A 62 -4.91 10.58 -1.76
C TYR A 62 -5.25 9.91 -3.07
N LEU A 63 -5.93 10.62 -3.97
CA LEU A 63 -6.34 10.11 -5.27
C LEU A 63 -5.21 10.19 -6.30
N TYR A 64 -5.26 9.28 -7.26
CA TYR A 64 -4.40 9.21 -8.42
C TYR A 64 -5.29 9.04 -9.64
N TYR A 65 -5.19 9.96 -10.60
CA TYR A 65 -6.02 9.94 -11.79
C TYR A 65 -5.17 10.30 -12.99
N GLU A 66 -5.14 9.43 -14.00
CA GLU A 66 -4.31 9.66 -15.17
C GLU A 66 -4.91 9.04 -16.44
N THR A 67 -4.94 9.79 -17.54
CA THR A 67 -5.47 9.31 -18.83
C THR A 67 -4.38 8.89 -19.81
N LYS A 68 -3.17 9.44 -19.67
CA LYS A 68 -2.07 9.34 -20.66
C LYS A 68 -1.57 7.92 -20.94
N PHE A 69 -1.91 6.95 -20.09
CA PHE A 69 -1.49 5.55 -20.27
C PHE A 69 -2.47 4.75 -21.13
N CYS A 70 -3.69 5.25 -21.30
CA CYS A 70 -4.78 4.58 -22.00
C CYS A 70 -4.88 5.11 -23.43
N ASP A 71 -4.83 4.22 -24.42
CA ASP A 71 -4.96 4.54 -25.85
C ASP A 71 -6.33 4.15 -26.44
N TYR A 72 -7.33 3.98 -25.58
CA TYR A 72 -8.69 3.61 -25.94
C TYR A 72 -9.70 4.68 -25.47
N PRO A 73 -10.84 4.85 -26.17
CA PRO A 73 -11.80 5.90 -25.87
C PRO A 73 -12.32 5.83 -24.43
N GLY A 74 -12.24 6.96 -23.72
CA GLY A 74 -12.72 7.07 -22.34
C GLY A 74 -11.88 6.34 -21.30
N GLY A 75 -10.74 5.74 -21.68
CA GLY A 75 -9.86 5.04 -20.75
C GLY A 75 -9.13 5.97 -19.79
N TYR A 76 -9.09 5.58 -18.52
CA TYR A 76 -8.32 6.25 -17.48
C TYR A 76 -7.82 5.25 -16.44
N VAL A 77 -6.81 5.67 -15.68
CA VAL A 77 -6.36 5.02 -14.46
C VAL A 77 -6.96 5.79 -13.29
N ASP A 78 -7.69 5.10 -12.42
CA ASP A 78 -8.14 5.63 -11.12
C ASP A 78 -7.45 4.88 -10.00
N GLY A 79 -7.09 5.59 -8.94
CA GLY A 79 -6.38 4.95 -7.87
C GLY A 79 -6.25 5.72 -6.59
N LYS A 80 -5.81 4.99 -5.58
CA LYS A 80 -5.61 5.50 -4.22
C LYS A 80 -4.18 5.29 -3.78
N CYS A 81 -3.67 6.25 -3.04
CA CYS A 81 -2.33 6.23 -2.49
C CYS A 81 -2.35 5.87 -1.00
N PHE A 82 -1.58 4.85 -0.63
CA PHE A 82 -1.38 4.42 0.76
C PHE A 82 0.12 4.32 1.07
N LYS A 83 0.46 4.21 2.35
CA LYS A 83 1.80 3.81 2.80
C LYS A 83 1.77 2.36 3.29
N VAL A 84 2.94 1.72 3.29
CA VAL A 84 3.11 0.30 3.64
C VAL A 84 2.53 -0.05 5.02
N CYS A 85 2.74 0.81 6.02
CA CYS A 85 2.16 0.64 7.35
C CYS A 85 1.47 1.93 7.78
N ILE A 86 0.17 1.82 8.05
CA ILE A 86 -0.66 2.96 8.49
C ILE A 86 -0.14 3.58 9.80
N TYR A 87 0.44 2.76 10.68
CA TYR A 87 1.04 3.21 11.94
C TYR A 87 2.48 3.72 11.79
N GLY A 88 3.10 3.56 10.62
CA GLY A 88 4.50 3.92 10.41
C GLY A 88 5.51 3.00 11.13
N GLY A 89 5.07 1.80 11.52
CA GLY A 89 5.91 0.76 12.15
C GLY A 89 6.74 -0.05 11.15
N LEU A 90 6.29 -0.20 9.91
CA LEU A 90 7.07 -0.82 8.83
C LEU A 90 7.40 0.22 7.74
N LYS A 91 8.67 0.23 7.34
CA LYS A 91 9.27 1.13 6.35
C LYS A 91 9.94 0.30 5.27
N MET A 92 9.95 0.80 4.03
CA MET A 92 10.68 0.19 2.92
C MET A 92 11.84 1.09 2.52
N LYS A 93 13.06 0.55 2.46
CA LYS A 93 14.27 1.29 2.04
C LYS A 93 15.17 0.38 1.22
N LYS A 94 15.43 0.74 -0.05
CA LYS A 94 16.29 -0.03 -0.98
C LYS A 94 15.97 -1.53 -0.95
N ASP A 95 14.70 -1.85 -1.17
CA ASP A 95 14.14 -3.22 -1.16
C ASP A 95 14.20 -3.98 0.16
N LYS A 96 14.60 -3.31 1.26
CA LYS A 96 14.61 -3.88 2.60
C LYS A 96 13.48 -3.33 3.46
N ALA A 97 12.83 -4.23 4.19
CA ALA A 97 11.91 -3.90 5.26
C ALA A 97 12.69 -3.44 6.50
N LEU A 98 12.28 -2.31 7.09
CA LEU A 98 12.80 -1.81 8.35
C LEU A 98 11.62 -1.62 9.32
N ILE A 99 11.67 -2.29 10.47
CA ILE A 99 10.66 -2.15 11.52
C ILE A 99 11.11 -1.09 12.52
N LYS A 100 10.29 -0.05 12.66
CA LYS A 100 10.39 0.98 13.70
C LYS A 100 9.59 0.54 14.92
N GLN A 101 10.28 -0.03 15.92
CA GLN A 101 9.65 -0.61 17.10
C GLN A 101 8.80 0.40 17.88
N GLU A 102 9.25 1.66 17.93
CA GLU A 102 8.54 2.77 18.55
C GLU A 102 7.13 3.00 17.96
N ASN A 103 6.93 2.68 16.68
CA ASN A 103 5.67 2.84 15.96
C ASN A 103 4.95 1.50 15.70
N CYS A 104 5.63 0.37 15.88
CA CYS A 104 5.07 -0.94 15.64
C CYS A 104 4.06 -1.33 16.72
N LEU A 105 2.77 -1.40 16.38
CA LEU A 105 1.71 -1.79 17.32
C LEU A 105 1.51 -3.31 17.44
N GLY A 106 2.34 -4.14 16.80
CA GLY A 106 2.19 -5.59 16.88
C GLY A 106 0.95 -6.17 16.18
N CYS A 107 0.31 -5.44 15.25
CA CYS A 107 -0.94 -5.88 14.62
C CYS A 107 -0.85 -7.12 13.70
N GLY A 108 0.33 -7.73 13.52
CA GLY A 108 0.52 -8.95 12.72
C GLY A 108 0.39 -8.82 11.20
N ARG A 109 -0.19 -7.72 10.66
CA ARG A 109 -0.48 -7.62 9.22
C ARG A 109 0.76 -7.79 8.33
N CYS A 110 1.88 -7.21 8.71
CA CYS A 110 3.12 -7.29 7.94
C CYS A 110 3.72 -8.70 7.94
N GLU A 111 3.64 -9.42 9.07
CA GLU A 111 4.06 -10.82 9.17
C GLU A 111 3.16 -11.71 8.31
N MET A 112 1.83 -11.62 8.48
CA MET A 112 0.87 -12.45 7.76
C MET A 112 0.93 -12.28 6.23
N THR A 113 1.19 -11.07 5.76
CA THR A 113 1.20 -10.79 4.32
C THR A 113 2.55 -11.00 3.64
N CYS A 114 3.66 -11.18 4.40
CA CYS A 114 4.99 -11.22 3.82
C CYS A 114 5.23 -12.57 3.11
N PRO A 115 5.31 -12.60 1.76
CA PRO A 115 5.49 -13.87 1.05
C PRO A 115 6.85 -14.51 1.31
N GLN A 116 7.84 -13.70 1.69
CA GLN A 116 9.20 -14.15 1.99
C GLN A 116 9.37 -14.59 3.44
N LYS A 117 8.34 -14.46 4.29
CA LYS A 117 8.40 -14.72 5.74
C LYS A 117 9.57 -13.99 6.43
N ALA A 118 9.92 -12.80 5.94
CA ALA A 118 11.08 -12.03 6.40
C ALA A 118 10.82 -11.22 7.68
N ILE A 119 9.57 -11.18 8.14
CA ILE A 119 9.11 -10.43 9.31
C ILE A 119 8.43 -11.43 10.25
N SER A 120 8.80 -11.41 11.52
CA SER A 120 8.16 -12.18 12.58
C SER A 120 7.82 -11.27 13.77
N ILE A 121 6.82 -11.67 14.55
CA ILE A 121 6.49 -11.03 15.82
C ILE A 121 6.63 -12.07 16.94
N SER A 122 7.44 -11.75 17.95
CA SER A 122 7.59 -12.55 19.16
C SER A 122 7.32 -11.70 20.40
N ILE A 123 6.67 -12.29 21.39
CA ILE A 123 6.51 -11.72 22.73
C ILE A 123 7.16 -12.72 23.69
N ASP A 124 8.44 -12.52 23.94
CA ASP A 124 9.29 -13.36 24.80
C ASP A 124 9.63 -12.66 26.13
N ASP A 125 9.45 -11.34 26.20
CA ASP A 125 9.67 -10.55 27.40
C ASP A 125 8.35 -10.20 28.11
N TYR A 126 7.95 -11.05 29.05
CA TYR A 126 6.76 -10.86 29.88
C TYR A 126 6.86 -9.66 30.84
N SER A 127 8.06 -9.11 31.08
CA SER A 127 8.21 -7.94 31.95
C SER A 127 7.52 -6.70 31.36
N ARG A 128 7.29 -6.69 30.05
CA ARG A 128 6.68 -5.58 29.30
C ARG A 128 5.18 -5.74 29.06
N ILE A 129 4.55 -6.76 29.64
CA ILE A 129 3.15 -7.07 29.34
C ILE A 129 2.20 -5.91 29.71
N ASN A 130 2.43 -5.26 30.85
CA ASN A 130 1.63 -4.11 31.29
C ASN A 130 1.83 -2.88 30.37
N GLU A 131 3.04 -2.66 29.87
CA GLU A 131 3.34 -1.60 28.88
C GLU A 131 2.58 -1.86 27.57
N LEU A 132 2.58 -3.11 27.10
CA LEU A 132 1.87 -3.52 25.89
C LEU A 132 0.35 -3.35 26.04
N ILE A 133 -0.23 -3.80 27.16
CA ILE A 133 -1.65 -3.61 27.47
C ILE A 133 -2.01 -2.13 27.42
N ALA A 134 -1.31 -1.29 28.18
CA ALA A 134 -1.55 0.16 28.20
C ALA A 134 -1.46 0.80 26.80
N ARG A 135 -0.52 0.34 25.97
CA ARG A 135 -0.38 0.80 24.59
C ARG A 135 -1.57 0.42 23.71
N PHE A 136 -2.17 -0.75 23.89
CA PHE A 136 -3.38 -1.15 23.17
C PHE A 136 -4.62 -0.40 23.67
N GLU A 137 -4.81 -0.31 24.99
CA GLU A 137 -5.93 0.41 25.62
C GLU A 137 -6.00 1.89 25.21
N SER A 138 -4.86 2.53 24.95
CA SER A 138 -4.81 3.91 24.44
C SER A 138 -5.46 4.11 23.06
N ARG A 139 -5.81 3.03 22.34
CA ARG A 139 -6.28 3.09 20.94
C ARG A 139 -7.56 2.30 20.69
N VAL A 140 -7.79 1.23 21.44
CA VAL A 140 -8.91 0.32 21.26
C VAL A 140 -9.45 -0.10 22.62
N ASP A 141 -10.77 -0.22 22.72
CA ASP A 141 -11.41 -0.82 23.90
C ASP A 141 -11.17 -2.34 23.89
N ILE A 142 -10.46 -2.82 24.91
CA ILE A 142 -10.19 -4.24 25.14
C ILE A 142 -10.76 -4.72 26.48
N SER A 143 -11.44 -3.83 27.21
CA SER A 143 -12.24 -4.21 28.37
C SER A 143 -13.53 -4.83 27.85
N GLY A 144 -13.50 -6.15 27.65
CA GLY A 144 -14.70 -6.95 27.40
C GLY A 144 -15.68 -6.91 28.57
#